data_AF-A0A536TQL3-F1
#
_entry.id   AF-A0A536TQL3-F1
#
_cell.length_a   1.000
_cell.length_b   1.000
_cell.length_c   1.000
_cell.angle_alpha   90.00
_cell.angle_beta   90.00
_cell.angle_gamma   90.00
#
_symmetry.space_group_name_H-M   'P 1'
#
loop_
_entity.id
_entity.type
_entity.pdbx_description
1 polymer ?
#
loop_
_entity_poly.entity_id
_entity_poly.type
_entity_poly.pdbx_seq_one_letter_code
_entity_poly.pdbx_strand_id
1 'polypeptide(L)'
;VDPAAVDPEQASLRAAESKALADAIAALPLAYREVLILRELEELSYKEIARIADIPIGTVMSRLARARGLLQHSPLLQAAN
;
A
#
# COMPACT_ATOMS: atom_id res chain seq x y z
N VAL A 1 13.77 -4.90 -30.25
CA VAL A 1 14.52 -4.68 -28.99
C VAL A 1 14.59 -6.03 -28.33
N ASP A 2 15.76 -6.63 -28.20
CA ASP A 2 15.88 -7.90 -27.48
C ASP A 2 15.66 -7.62 -25.98
N PRO A 3 14.57 -8.11 -25.38
CA PRO A 3 14.20 -7.81 -23.99
C PRO A 3 14.96 -8.67 -22.96
N ALA A 4 15.93 -9.49 -23.37
CA ALA A 4 16.59 -10.49 -22.53
C ALA A 4 17.55 -9.95 -21.46
N ALA A 5 17.65 -8.64 -21.24
CA ALA A 5 18.43 -8.11 -20.14
C ALA A 5 17.74 -6.88 -19.54
N VAL A 6 16.62 -7.10 -18.84
CA VAL A 6 16.43 -6.32 -17.61
C VAL A 6 17.67 -6.64 -16.79
N ASP A 7 18.57 -5.68 -16.68
CA ASP A 7 19.79 -5.79 -15.89
C ASP A 7 19.46 -6.52 -14.57
N PRO A 8 20.10 -7.66 -14.27
CA PRO A 8 19.80 -8.43 -13.06
C PRO A 8 19.84 -7.57 -11.80
N GLU A 9 20.69 -6.54 -11.79
CA GLU A 9 20.74 -5.54 -10.73
C GLU A 9 19.43 -4.74 -10.66
N GLN A 10 18.96 -4.19 -11.78
CA GLN A 10 17.66 -3.49 -11.85
C GLN A 10 16.48 -4.38 -11.48
N ALA A 11 16.47 -5.64 -11.91
CA ALA A 11 15.42 -6.59 -11.53
C ALA A 11 15.42 -6.85 -10.01
N SER A 12 16.61 -7.03 -9.43
CA SER A 12 16.78 -7.22 -7.98
C SER A 12 16.35 -5.98 -7.20
N LEU A 13 16.69 -4.78 -7.66
CA LEU A 13 16.29 -3.52 -7.02
C LEU A 13 14.76 -3.37 -7.00
N ARG A 14 14.07 -3.58 -8.13
CA ARG A 14 12.60 -3.52 -8.19
C ARG A 14 11.94 -4.57 -7.29
N ALA A 15 12.52 -5.76 -7.19
CA ALA A 15 12.03 -6.80 -6.30
C ALA A 15 12.18 -6.40 -4.83
N ALA A 16 13.29 -5.76 -4.46
CA ALA A 16 13.51 -5.23 -3.12
C ALA A 16 12.54 -4.09 -2.78
N GLU A 17 12.33 -3.14 -3.70
CA GLU A 17 11.34 -2.05 -3.54
C GLU A 17 9.92 -2.60 -3.36
N SER A 18 9.52 -3.55 -4.22
CA SER A 18 8.21 -4.19 -4.15
C SER A 18 8.01 -4.93 -2.83
N LYS A 19 9.06 -5.63 -2.36
CA LYS A 19 9.04 -6.31 -1.07
C LYS A 19 8.92 -5.33 0.10
N ALA A 20 9.69 -4.23 0.08
CA ALA A 20 9.63 -3.19 1.11
C ALA A 20 8.23 -2.58 1.20
N LEU A 21 7.57 -2.33 0.06
CA LEU A 21 6.19 -1.86 0.02
C LEU A 21 5.20 -2.87 0.59
N ALA A 22 5.31 -4.13 0.20
CA ALA A 22 4.46 -5.20 0.73
C ALA A 22 4.61 -5.33 2.25
N ASP A 23 5.84 -5.30 2.75
CA ASP A 23 6.15 -5.38 4.19
C ASP A 23 5.62 -4.15 4.95
N ALA A 24 5.75 -2.95 4.37
CA ALA A 24 5.21 -1.72 4.95
C ALA A 24 3.67 -1.73 5.06
N ILE A 25 2.98 -2.19 4.01
CA ILE A 25 1.52 -2.36 4.05
C ILE A 25 1.14 -3.43 5.09
N ALA A 26 1.89 -4.53 5.15
CA ALA A 26 1.71 -5.61 6.13
C ALA A 26 2.07 -5.21 7.57
N ALA A 27 2.74 -4.09 7.80
CA ALA A 27 3.02 -3.54 9.12
C ALA A 27 1.92 -2.56 9.61
N LEU A 28 1.05 -2.06 8.71
CA LEU A 28 -0.04 -1.16 9.11
C LEU A 28 -1.02 -1.86 10.05
N PRO A 29 -1.56 -1.17 11.08
CA PRO A 29 -2.71 -1.66 11.84
C PRO A 29 -3.83 -2.15 10.91
N LEU A 30 -4.47 -3.26 11.27
CA LEU A 30 -5.43 -3.96 10.42
C LEU A 30 -6.49 -3.03 9.82
N ALA A 31 -7.08 -2.16 10.65
CA ALA A 31 -8.11 -1.22 10.24
C ALA A 31 -7.66 -0.20 9.17
N TYR A 32 -6.37 0.14 9.12
CA TYR A 32 -5.80 1.04 8.11
C TYR A 32 -5.40 0.29 6.85
N ARG A 33 -4.84 -0.92 7.02
CA ARG A 33 -4.50 -1.82 5.92
C ARG A 33 -5.72 -2.21 5.10
N GLU A 34 -6.79 -2.61 5.77
CA GLU A 34 -8.03 -3.05 5.15
C GLU A 34 -8.60 -1.98 4.21
N VAL A 35 -8.81 -0.75 4.71
CA VAL A 35 -9.36 0.33 3.87
C VAL A 35 -8.41 0.73 2.74
N LEU A 36 -7.10 0.60 2.95
CA LEU A 36 -6.10 0.89 1.92
C LEU A 36 -6.14 -0.16 0.81
N ILE A 37 -6.19 -1.46 1.14
CA ILE A 37 -6.29 -2.54 0.16
C ILE A 37 -7.58 -2.40 -0.65
N LEU A 38 -8.72 -2.24 0.03
CA LEU A 38 -9.99 -2.09 -0.65
C LEU A 38 -10.01 -0.86 -1.58
N ARG A 39 -9.27 0.20 -1.25
CA ARG A 39 -9.22 1.41 -2.07
C ARG A 39 -8.24 1.31 -3.24
N GLU A 40 -7.01 0.88 -2.97
CA GLU A 40 -5.89 1.01 -3.91
C GLU A 40 -5.67 -0.26 -4.73
N LEU A 41 -6.06 -1.44 -4.23
CA LEU A 41 -5.93 -2.72 -4.94
C LEU A 41 -7.25 -3.17 -5.56
N GLU A 42 -8.35 -3.08 -4.78
CA GLU A 42 -9.68 -3.48 -5.25
C GLU A 42 -10.44 -2.33 -5.93
N GLU A 43 -9.84 -1.14 -6.00
CA GLU A 43 -10.36 0.07 -6.65
C GLU A 43 -11.77 0.53 -6.19
N LEU A 44 -12.22 0.10 -5.01
CA LEU A 44 -13.58 0.37 -4.54
C LEU A 44 -13.79 1.84 -4.17
N SER A 45 -15.02 2.31 -4.34
CA SER A 45 -15.40 3.65 -3.88
C SER A 45 -15.49 3.71 -2.35
N TYR A 46 -15.38 4.92 -1.78
CA TYR A 46 -15.49 5.10 -0.32
C TYR A 46 -16.85 4.62 0.23
N LYS A 47 -17.92 4.68 -0.58
CA LYS A 47 -19.25 4.18 -0.20
C LYS A 47 -19.30 2.65 -0.14
N GLU A 48 -18.64 1.96 -1.06
CA GLU A 48 -18.55 0.50 -1.05
C GLU A 48 -17.68 0.01 0.10
N ILE A 49 -16.55 0.67 0.34
CA ILE A 49 -15.67 0.37 1.48
C ILE A 49 -16.42 0.56 2.80
N ALA A 50 -17.16 1.67 2.95
CA ALA A 50 -17.97 1.93 4.14
C ALA A 50 -19.00 0.82 4.40
N ARG A 51 -19.62 0.29 3.34
CA ARG A 51 -20.60 -0.80 3.41
C ARG A 51 -19.94 -2.14 3.77
N ILE A 52 -18.80 -2.46 3.16
CA ILE A 52 -18.08 -3.73 3.36
C ILE A 52 -17.48 -3.79 4.77
N ALA A 53 -16.84 -2.71 5.21
CA ALA A 53 -16.17 -2.65 6.51
C ALA A 53 -17.10 -2.21 7.65
N ASP A 54 -18.39 -1.99 7.37
CA ASP A 54 -19.43 -1.56 8.30
C ASP A 54 -19.01 -0.35 9.17
N ILE A 55 -18.55 0.71 8.52
CA ILE A 55 -18.08 1.95 9.17
C ILE A 55 -18.56 3.20 8.43
N PRO A 56 -18.65 4.37 9.10
CA PRO A 56 -18.98 5.62 8.44
C PRO A 56 -18.00 6.00 7.32
N ILE A 57 -18.50 6.61 6.25
CA ILE A 57 -17.65 7.08 5.12
C ILE A 57 -16.56 8.07 5.57
N GLY A 58 -16.83 8.91 6.57
CA GLY A 58 -15.82 9.79 7.17
C GLY A 58 -14.72 9.02 7.92
N THR A 59 -15.06 7.85 8.49
CA THR A 59 -14.08 6.94 9.09
C THR A 59 -13.20 6.30 8.01
N VAL A 60 -13.76 5.92 6.86
CA VAL A 60 -12.98 5.44 5.69
C VAL A 60 -11.95 6.51 5.27
N MET A 61 -12.40 7.75 5.07
CA MET A 61 -11.52 8.86 4.66
C MET A 61 -10.39 9.10 5.68
N SER A 62 -10.73 9.18 6.98
CA SER A 62 -9.72 9.43 8.01
C SER A 62 -8.76 8.25 8.24
N ARG A 63 -9.21 7.01 8.04
CA ARG A 63 -8.35 5.82 8.07
C ARG A 63 -7.41 5.77 6.86
N LEU A 64 -7.89 6.10 5.66
CA LEU A 64 -7.05 6.19 4.46
C LEU A 64 -5.98 7.28 4.59
N ALA A 65 -6.35 8.46 5.09
CA ALA A 65 -5.38 9.54 5.35
C ALA A 65 -4.29 9.09 6.32
N ARG A 66 -4.67 8.43 7.42
CA ARG A 66 -3.73 7.87 8.40
C ARG A 66 -2.87 6.75 7.81
N ALA A 67 -3.45 5.83 7.04
CA ALA A 67 -2.73 4.75 6.37
C ALA A 67 -1.61 5.29 5.47
N ARG A 68 -1.94 6.27 4.61
CA ARG A 68 -0.96 6.92 3.72
C ARG A 68 0.11 7.69 4.50
N GLY A 69 -0.27 8.38 5.57
CA GLY A 69 0.68 9.04 6.46
C GLY A 69 1.66 8.04 7.10
N LEU A 70 1.16 6.89 7.58
CA LEU A 70 2.03 5.85 8.14
C LEU A 70 3.00 5.26 7.11
N LEU A 71 2.55 5.07 5.86
CA LEU A 71 3.44 4.62 4.78
C LEU A 71 4.51 5.65 4.46
N GLN A 72 4.17 6.94 4.37
CA GLN A 72 5.13 8.02 4.12
C GLN A 72 6.25 8.07 5.17
N HIS A 73 5.94 7.71 6.43
CA HIS A 73 6.90 7.69 7.54
C HIS A 73 7.42 6.27 7.84
N SER A 74 7.17 5.30 6.96
CA SER A 74 7.57 3.91 7.19
C SER A 74 9.09 3.77 7.05
N PRO A 75 9.80 3.28 8.08
CA PRO A 75 11.24 3.06 7.98
C PRO A 75 11.59 2.00 6.93
N LEU A 76 10.67 1.08 6.64
CA LEU A 76 10.84 0.05 5.61
C LEU A 76 10.91 0.64 4.20
N LEU A 77 10.22 1.75 3.96
CA LEU A 77 10.24 2.45 2.67
C LEU A 77 11.37 3.48 2.57
N GLN A 78 11.88 3.96 3.70
CA GLN A 78 13.01 4.90 3.73
C GLN A 78 14.35 4.21 3.50
N ALA A 79 14.48 2.94 3.90
CA ALA A 79 15.69 2.16 3.68
C ALA A 79 15.89 1.68 2.23
N ALA A 80 14.86 1.84 1.38
CA ALA A 80 14.88 1.46 -0.03
C ALA A 80 15.24 2.63 -0.98
N ASN A 81 15.49 3.83 -0.45
CA ASN A 81 15.82 5.05 -1.20
C ASN A 81 17.26 5.50 -0.96
#